data_AF-A0A1D2R8A4-F1
#
_entry.id   AF-A0A1D2R8A4-F1
#
_cell.length_a   1.000
_cell.length_b   1.000
_cell.length_c   1.000
_cell.angle_alpha   90.00
_cell.angle_beta   90.00
_cell.angle_gamma   90.00
#
_symmetry.space_group_name_H-M   'P 1'
#
loop_
_entity.id
_entity.type
_entity.pdbx_description
1 polymer ?
#
loop_
_entity_poly.entity_id
_entity_poly.type
_entity_poly.pdbx_seq_one_letter_code
_entity_poly.pdbx_strand_id
1 'polypeptide(L)' 'MVIKAHKNPLFVEDSVRMMLNNFHDKYNGKLSDNAVITSRVDSFESIHPHNAFAESTATFSDLRGWFEK' A
#
# COMPACT_ATOMS: atom_id res chain seq x y z
N MET A 1 -15.54 -1.96 -15.96
CA MET A 1 -15.08 -2.04 -14.55
C MET A 1 -14.70 -3.47 -14.16
N VAL A 2 -15.59 -4.46 -14.34
CA VAL A 2 -15.33 -5.88 -13.98
C VAL A 2 -14.08 -6.48 -14.63
N ILE A 3 -13.93 -6.38 -15.96
CA ILE A 3 -12.77 -6.98 -16.67
C ILE A 3 -11.43 -6.41 -16.21
N LYS A 4 -11.38 -5.13 -15.81
CA LYS A 4 -10.14 -4.50 -15.33
C LYS A 4 -9.72 -5.06 -13.97
N ALA A 5 -10.67 -5.18 -13.03
CA ALA A 5 -10.41 -5.78 -11.72
C ALA A 5 -10.04 -7.25 -11.82
N HIS A 6 -10.70 -8.01 -12.69
CA HIS A 6 -10.39 -9.42 -12.90
C HIS A 6 -8.99 -9.68 -13.49
N LYS A 7 -8.47 -8.74 -14.31
CA LYS A 7 -7.12 -8.86 -14.89
C LYS A 7 -5.98 -8.58 -13.92
N ASN A 8 -6.24 -7.87 -12.83
CA ASN A 8 -5.22 -7.52 -11.85
C ASN A 8 -5.82 -7.59 -10.43
N PRO A 9 -6.14 -8.80 -9.95
CA PRO A 9 -6.58 -8.98 -8.58
C PRO A 9 -5.44 -8.62 -7.64
N LEU A 10 -5.76 -7.96 -6.54
CA LEU A 10 -4.81 -7.59 -5.50
C LEU A 10 -5.27 -8.23 -4.20
N PHE A 11 -4.34 -8.83 -3.45
CA PHE A 11 -4.59 -9.11 -2.05
C PHE A 11 -4.60 -7.80 -1.24
N VAL A 12 -5.08 -7.88 0.00
CA VAL A 12 -5.15 -6.72 0.90
C VAL A 12 -3.75 -6.14 1.17
N GLU A 13 -2.73 -7.01 1.26
CA GLU A 13 -1.33 -6.64 1.43
C GLU A 13 -0.75 -5.97 0.16
N ASP A 14 -1.13 -6.43 -1.03
CA ASP A 14 -0.70 -5.82 -2.28
C ASP A 14 -1.26 -4.41 -2.43
N SER A 15 -2.48 -4.19 -1.95
CA SER A 15 -3.10 -2.86 -1.92
C SER A 15 -2.30 -1.89 -1.03
N VAL A 16 -1.85 -2.32 0.15
CA VAL A 16 -0.96 -1.54 1.02
C VAL A 16 0.39 -1.26 0.33
N ARG A 17 1.03 -2.28 -0.27
CA ARG A 17 2.31 -2.10 -1.00
C ARG A 17 2.18 -1.11 -2.14
N MET A 18 1.11 -1.20 -2.93
CA MET A 18 0.85 -0.28 -4.03
C MET A 18 0.59 1.15 -3.52
N MET A 19 -0.16 1.31 -2.42
CA MET A 19 -0.36 2.62 -1.80
C MET A 19 0.96 3.25 -1.38
N LEU A 20 1.84 2.49 -0.71
CA LEU A 20 3.15 2.97 -0.28
C LEU A 20 4.06 3.30 -1.46
N ASN A 21 4.11 2.48 -2.50
CA ASN A 21 4.91 2.76 -3.70
C ASN A 21 4.43 4.06 -4.39
N ASN A 22 3.12 4.18 -4.62
CA ASN A 22 2.55 5.38 -5.24
C ASN A 22 2.76 6.63 -4.38
N PHE A 23 2.73 6.48 -3.05
CA PHE A 23 3.03 7.57 -2.13
C PHE A 23 4.50 7.99 -2.22
N HIS A 24 5.42 7.02 -2.18
CA HIS A 24 6.85 7.24 -2.36
C HIS A 24 7.12 8.01 -3.66
N ASP A 25 6.63 7.52 -4.80
CA ASP A 25 6.87 8.12 -6.11
C ASP A 25 6.34 9.57 -6.19
N LYS A 26 5.20 9.85 -5.53
CA LYS A 26 4.58 11.18 -5.55
C LYS A 26 5.31 12.20 -4.66
N TYR A 27 5.86 11.75 -3.53
CA TYR A 27 6.44 12.60 -2.49
C TYR A 27 7.96 12.49 -2.36
N ASN A 28 8.61 11.76 -3.27
CA ASN A 28 10.07 11.64 -3.29
C ASN A 28 10.73 13.04 -3.36
N GLY A 29 11.72 13.26 -2.50
CA GLY A 29 12.41 14.54 -2.32
C GLY A 29 11.58 15.68 -1.69
N LYS A 30 10.34 15.43 -1.26
CA LYS A 30 9.45 16.46 -0.67
C LYS A 30 9.20 16.29 0.83
N LEU A 31 9.54 15.15 1.40
CA LEU A 31 9.35 14.82 2.81
C LEU A 31 10.70 14.54 3.47
N SER A 32 10.74 14.72 4.79
CA SER A 32 11.89 14.31 5.61
C SER A 32 12.00 12.79 5.62
N ASP A 33 13.23 12.28 5.65
CA ASP A 33 13.48 10.83 5.74
C ASP A 33 12.88 10.21 7.01
N ASN A 34 12.76 10.99 8.08
CA ASN A 34 12.15 10.57 9.35
C ASN A 34 10.62 10.71 9.38
N ALA A 35 10.00 11.17 8.29
CA ALA A 35 8.54 11.20 8.21
C ALA A 35 7.99 9.78 8.33
N VAL A 36 7.06 9.58 9.25
CA VAL A 36 6.41 8.28 9.48
C VAL A 36 5.14 8.21 8.63
N ILE A 37 5.01 7.13 7.86
CA ILE A 37 3.89 6.86 6.98
C ILE A 37 3.23 5.57 7.44
N THR A 38 1.92 5.63 7.65
CA THR A 38 1.09 4.46 7.92
C THR A 38 0.10 4.28 6.78
N SER A 39 0.12 3.12 6.14
CA SER A 39 -0.85 2.71 5.12
C SER A 39 -1.66 1.54 5.65
N ARG A 40 -2.98 1.63 5.52
CA ARG A 40 -3.95 0.67 6.06
C ARG A 40 -5.03 0.39 5.02
N VAL A 41 -5.40 -0.87 4.87
CA VAL A 41 -6.49 -1.32 4.00
C VAL A 41 -7.36 -2.33 4.74
N ASP A 42 -8.66 -2.09 4.69
CA ASP A 42 -9.72 -3.00 5.10
C ASP A 42 -10.45 -3.50 3.85
N SER A 43 -10.41 -4.81 3.59
CA SER A 43 -11.12 -5.48 2.49
C SER A 43 -12.39 -6.16 3.02
N PHE A 44 -13.55 -5.77 2.49
CA PHE A 44 -14.83 -6.38 2.82
C PHE A 44 -14.99 -7.70 2.08
N GLU A 45 -14.84 -8.81 2.80
CA GLU A 45 -14.85 -10.14 2.20
C GLU A 45 -16.28 -10.61 1.92
N SER A 46 -16.52 -11.03 0.68
CA SER A 46 -17.86 -11.48 0.24
C SER A 46 -18.20 -12.91 0.66
N ILE A 47 -17.19 -13.73 0.99
CA ILE A 47 -17.33 -15.15 1.32
C ILE A 47 -16.97 -15.49 2.77
N HIS A 48 -16.53 -14.51 3.56
CA HIS A 48 -16.18 -14.67 4.97
C HIS A 48 -16.99 -13.70 5.86
N PRO A 49 -17.30 -14.04 7.12
CA PRO A 49 -18.01 -13.16 8.04
C PRO A 49 -17.10 -12.10 8.69
N HIS A 50 -15.86 -11.97 8.24
CA HIS A 50 -14.87 -11.00 8.73
C HIS A 50 -14.16 -10.36 7.54
N ASN A 51 -13.71 -9.12 7.73
CA ASN A 51 -12.92 -8.40 6.74
C ASN A 51 -11.45 -8.82 6.79
N ALA A 52 -10.75 -8.74 5.66
CA ALA A 52 -9.30 -8.87 5.64
C ALA A 52 -8.66 -7.51 5.90
N PHE A 53 -7.61 -7.47 6.72
CA PHE A 53 -6.94 -6.24 7.14
C PHE A 53 -5.44 -6.34 6.85
N ALA A 54 -4.87 -5.25 6.32
CA ALA A 54 -3.43 -5.07 6.27
C ALA A 54 -3.05 -3.65 6.64
N GLU A 55 -1.92 -3.54 7.35
CA GLU A 55 -1.30 -2.26 7.69
C GLU A 55 0.21 -2.37 7.54
N SER A 56 0.84 -1.28 7.12
CA SER A 56 2.28 -1.11 7.16
C SER A 56 2.62 0.30 7.63
N THR A 57 3.55 0.39 8.58
CA THR A 57 4.12 1.64 9.06
C THR A 57 5.61 1.64 8.78
N ALA A 58 6.09 2.70 8.13
CA ALA A 58 7.49 2.84 7.74
C ALA A 58 7.91 4.30 7.74
N THR A 59 9.21 4.57 7.78
CA THR A 59 9.74 5.91 7.51
C THR A 59 9.88 6.14 6.01
N PHE A 60 9.98 7.41 5.59
CA PHE A 60 10.23 7.71 4.17
C PHE A 60 11.57 7.13 3.68
N SER A 61 12.58 7.09 4.56
CA SER A 61 13.86 6.39 4.33
C SER A 61 13.65 4.91 4.01
N ASP A 62 12.78 4.21 4.75
CA ASP A 62 12.50 2.79 4.52
C ASP A 62 11.87 2.56 3.14
N LEU A 63 10.90 3.40 2.76
CA LEU A 63 10.26 3.32 1.44
C LEU A 63 11.26 3.46 0.30
N ARG A 64 12.23 4.36 0.45
CA ARG A 64 13.32 4.55 -0.51
C ARG A 64 14.14 3.26 -0.69
N GLY A 65 14.51 2.61 0.41
CA GLY A 65 15.23 1.34 0.39
C GLY A 65 14.41 0.18 -0.20
N TRP A 66 13.08 0.25 -0.18
CA TRP A 66 12.20 -0.76 -0.74
C TRP A 66 11.99 -0.61 -2.25
N PHE A 67 11.84 0.62 -2.74
CA PHE A 67 11.37 0.89 -4.10
C PHE A 67 12.45 1.43 -5.06
N GLU A 68 13.55 2.03 -4.58
CA GLU A 68 14.61 2.60 -5.45
C GLU A 68 15.75 1.62 -5.79
N LYS A 69 15.46 0.33 -5.99
CA LYS A 69 16.50 -0.66 -6.37
C LYS A 69 16.83 -0.68 -7.86
#